data_AF-A0A928W198-F1
#
_entry.id   AF-A0A928W198-F1
#
_cell.length_a   1.000
_cell.length_b   1.000
_cell.length_c   1.000
_cell.angle_alpha   90.00
_cell.angle_beta   90.00
_cell.angle_gamma   90.00
#
_symmetry.space_group_name_H-M   'P 1'
#
loop_
_entity.id
_entity.type
_entity.pdbx_description
1 polymer ?
#
loop_
_entity_poly.entity_id
_entity_poly.type
_entity_poly.pdbx_seq_one_letter_code
_entity_poly.pdbx_strand_id
1 'polypeptide(L)' 'MLKKQKINNLQTLIFKGHCPFCSSTQIKYREYQKNKIFDFKCYSCNTKEKYTLEEVIQASKSWNNSTERQA' A
#
# COMPACT_ATOMS: atom_id res chain seq x y z
N MET A 1 1.52 -14.16 10.94
CA MET A 1 1.22 -14.25 9.49
C MET A 1 0.47 -13.04 8.93
N LEU A 2 -0.55 -12.48 9.62
CA LEU A 2 -1.32 -11.31 9.15
C LEU A 2 -0.49 -10.06 8.77
N LYS A 3 0.57 -9.73 9.53
CA LYS A 3 1.44 -8.58 9.23
C LYS A 3 2.12 -8.68 7.85
N LYS A 4 2.61 -9.87 7.46
CA LYS A 4 3.32 -10.05 6.18
C LYS A 4 2.39 -9.88 4.97
N GLN A 5 1.19 -10.46 5.05
CA GLN A 5 0.16 -10.29 4.02
C GLN A 5 -0.23 -8.81 3.86
N LYS A 6 -0.44 -8.11 4.99
CA LYS A 6 -0.80 -6.69 4.99
C LYS A 6 0.27 -5.81 4.32
N ILE A 7 1.55 -6.10 4.59
CA ILE A 7 2.66 -5.40 3.93
C ILE A 7 2.74 -5.70 2.44
N ASN A 8 2.57 -6.95 2.01
CA ASN A 8 2.56 -7.29 0.57
C ASN A 8 1.41 -6.59 -0.18
N ASN A 9 0.24 -6.50 0.46
CA ASN A 9 -0.91 -5.77 -0.07
C ASN A 9 -0.58 -4.28 -0.21
N LEU A 10 0.08 -3.70 0.79
CA LEU A 10 0.51 -2.31 0.79
C LEU A 10 1.57 -2.03 -0.27
N GLN A 11 2.51 -2.94 -0.51
CA GLN A 11 3.47 -2.85 -1.60
C GLN A 11 2.79 -2.88 -2.97
N THR A 12 1.85 -3.81 -3.17
CA THR A 12 1.06 -3.88 -4.41
C THR A 12 0.30 -2.57 -4.63
N LEU A 13 -0.30 -2.03 -3.58
CA LEU A 13 -1.01 -0.78 -3.62
C LEU A 13 -0.11 0.42 -3.96
N ILE A 14 1.00 0.60 -3.23
CA ILE A 14 1.89 1.76 -3.36
C ILE A 14 2.70 1.70 -4.66
N PHE A 15 3.24 0.53 -5.01
CA PHE A 15 4.15 0.43 -6.16
C PHE A 15 3.44 0.19 -7.48
N LYS A 16 2.33 -0.54 -7.49
CA LYS A 16 1.60 -0.87 -8.72
C LYS A 16 0.35 -0.01 -8.93
N GLY A 17 -0.11 0.72 -7.90
CA GLY A 17 -1.33 1.51 -8.01
C GLY A 17 -2.61 0.67 -8.21
N HIS A 18 -2.58 -0.60 -7.79
CA HIS A 18 -3.67 -1.54 -7.99
C HIS A 18 -4.26 -2.01 -6.66
N CYS A 19 -5.56 -2.28 -6.65
CA CYS A 19 -6.18 -2.97 -5.53
C CYS A 19 -5.57 -4.38 -5.38
N PRO A 20 -5.06 -4.76 -4.20
CA PRO A 20 -4.44 -6.08 -4.00
C PRO A 20 -5.45 -7.24 -4.04
N PHE A 21 -6.75 -6.96 -4.03
CA PHE A 21 -7.81 -7.97 -3.99
C PHE A 21 -8.50 -8.19 -5.34
N CYS A 22 -8.57 -7.17 -6.19
CA CYS A 22 -9.25 -7.27 -7.49
C CYS A 22 -8.43 -6.72 -8.67
N SER A 23 -7.20 -6.26 -8.42
CA SER A 23 -6.29 -5.68 -9.41
C SER A 23 -6.81 -4.41 -10.12
N SER A 24 -7.95 -3.87 -9.71
CA SER A 24 -8.48 -2.63 -10.28
C SER A 24 -7.60 -1.42 -9.95
N THR A 25 -7.49 -0.52 -10.93
CA THR A 25 -6.86 0.82 -10.79
C THR A 25 -7.83 1.86 -10.23
N GLN A 26 -9.12 1.53 -10.07
CA GLN A 26 -10.13 2.45 -9.52
C GLN A 26 -10.01 2.51 -7.99
N ILE A 27 -8.97 3.19 -7.53
CA ILE A 27 -8.61 3.29 -6.12
C ILE A 27 -8.46 4.75 -5.70
N LYS A 28 -8.70 5.04 -4.43
CA LYS A 28 -8.42 6.35 -3.82
C LYS A 28 -7.62 6.17 -2.55
N TYR A 29 -6.57 6.96 -2.44
CA TYR A 29 -5.68 7.04 -1.29
C TYR A 29 -5.88 8.38 -0.58
N ARG A 30 -5.89 8.38 0.76
CA ARG A 30 -5.93 9.59 1.58
C ARG A 30 -4.94 9.49 2.71
N GLU A 31 -4.11 10.52 2.85
CA GLU A 31 -3.24 10.71 4.01
C GLU A 31 -3.88 11.70 4.97
N TYR A 32 -3.96 11.32 6.25
CA TYR A 32 -4.34 12.22 7.33
C TYR A 32 -3.08 12.59 8.11
N GLN A 33 -2.44 13.70 7.70
CA GLN A 33 -1.16 14.15 8.24
C GLN A 33 -1.15 14.28 9.76
N LYS A 34 -2.24 14.79 10.36
CA LYS A 34 -2.37 14.96 11.81
C LYS A 34 -2.25 13.64 12.58
N ASN A 35 -2.77 12.55 12.02
CA ASN A 35 -2.87 11.26 12.70
C ASN A 35 -1.86 10.23 12.19
N LYS A 36 -1.08 10.56 11.14
CA LYS A 36 -0.15 9.62 10.48
C LYS A 36 -0.85 8.32 10.03
N ILE A 37 -2.11 8.46 9.58
CA ILE A 37 -2.95 7.37 9.08
C ILE A 37 -3.16 7.54 7.59
N PHE A 38 -3.18 6.41 6.89
CA PHE A 38 -3.41 6.31 5.46
C PHE A 38 -4.63 5.44 5.19
N ASP A 39 -5.64 6.01 4.54
CA ASP A 39 -6.84 5.30 4.14
C ASP A 39 -6.74 4.88 2.67
N PHE A 40 -7.13 3.64 2.41
CA PHE A 40 -7.29 3.07 1.08
C PHE A 40 -8.75 2.69 0.84
N LYS A 41 -9.27 3.01 -0.35
CA LYS A 41 -10.55 2.48 -0.85
C LYS A 41 -10.41 2.05 -2.31
N CYS A 42 -10.84 0.83 -2.61
CA CYS A 42 -11.13 0.41 -3.98
C CYS A 42 -12.61 0.64 -4.29
N TYR A 43 -12.92 1.20 -5.45
CA TYR A 43 -14.31 1.41 -5.89
C TYR A 43 -14.88 0.19 -6.62
N SER A 44 -14.05 -0.66 -7.22
CA SER A 44 -14.52 -1.84 -7.94
C SER A 44 -14.95 -2.98 -7.01
N CYS A 45 -14.14 -3.33 -6.01
CA CYS A 45 -14.48 -4.39 -5.03
C CYS A 45 -14.93 -3.85 -3.67
N ASN A 46 -15.04 -2.52 -3.53
CA ASN A 46 -15.46 -1.81 -2.32
C ASN A 46 -14.60 -2.07 -1.06
N THR A 47 -13.42 -2.69 -1.20
CA THR A 47 -12.50 -2.91 -0.08
C THR A 47 -12.01 -1.59 0.48
N LYS A 48 -11.91 -1.52 1.82
CA LYS A 48 -11.39 -0.39 2.57
C LYS A 48 -10.35 -0.89 3.55
N GLU A 49 -9.18 -0.27 3.54
CA GLU A 49 -8.08 -0.60 4.45
C GLU A 49 -7.52 0.66 5.06
N LYS A 50 -6.94 0.52 6.25
CA LYS A 50 -6.24 1.60 6.95
C LYS A 50 -4.85 1.14 7.36
N TYR A 51 -3.89 2.02 7.13
CA TYR A 51 -2.49 1.78 7.41
C TYR A 51 -1.91 2.89 8.28
N THR A 52 -1.00 2.52 9.17
CA THR A 52 -0.21 3.50 9.92
C THR A 52 1.00 3.94 9.09
N LEU A 53 1.60 5.09 9.42
CA LEU A 53 2.85 5.51 8.83
C LEU A 53 3.97 4.48 8.97
N GLU A 54 4.03 3.77 10.09
CA GLU A 54 5.01 2.71 10.31
C GLU A 54 4.83 1.55 9.31
N GLU A 55 3.58 1.16 9.03
CA GLU A 55 3.28 0.12 8.03
C GLU A 55 3.67 0.57 6.62
N VAL A 56 3.36 1.82 6.27
CA VAL A 56 3.75 2.42 4.97
C VAL A 56 5.26 2.49 4.82
N ILE A 57 5.99 2.96 5.84
CA ILE A 57 7.45 2.98 5.84
C ILE A 57 8.02 1.57 5.73
N GLN A 58 7.45 0.60 6.45
CA GLN A 58 7.94 -0.77 6.38
C GLN A 58 7.70 -1.38 4.99
N ALA A 59 6.59 -1.06 4.33
CA ALA A 59 6.34 -1.48 2.95
C ALA A 59 7.26 -0.78 1.94
N SER A 60 7.63 0.49 2.17
CA SER A 60 8.53 1.23 1.28
C SER A 60 9.99 0.78 1.37
N LYS A 61 10.43 0.17 2.48
CA LYS A 61 11.81 -0.34 2.62
C LYS A 61 12.22 -1.32 1.51
N SER A 62 11.29 -2.09 0.96
CA SER A 62 11.61 -3.00 -0.15
C SER A 62 11.93 -2.27 -1.47
N TRP A 63 11.54 -1.00 -1.60
CA TRP A 63 11.83 -0.17 -2.78
C TRP A 63 13.34 0.08 -2.92
N ASN A 64 14.02 0.37 -1.81
CA ASN A 64 15.46 0.68 -1.82
C ASN A 64 16.31 -0.51 -2.27
N ASN A 65 15.86 -1.75 -2.02
CA ASN A 65 16.58 -2.97 -2.40
C ASN A 65 16.41 -3.35 -3.87
N SER A 66 15.45 -2.75 -4.60
CA SER A 66 15.24 -3.00 -6.03
C SER A 66 16.04 -2.07 -6.95
N THR A 67 16.60 -0.98 -6.42
CA THR A 67 17.34 0.03 -7.20
C THR A 67 18.78 -0.36 -7.55
N GLU A 68 19.33 -1.45 -7.00
CA GLU A 68 20.71 -1.92 -7.31
C GLU A 68 20.81 -2.83 -8.55
N ARG A 69 19.72 -3.09 -9.28
CA ARG A 69 19.74 -3.94 -10.49
C ARG A 69 19.67 -3.18 -11.82
N GLN A 70 19.90 -1.87 -11.80
CA GLN A 70 19.96 -1.05 -13.01
C GLN A 70 21.17 -0.12 -12.93
N ALA A 71 22.37 -0.71 -12.96
CA ALA A 71 23.62 -0.05 -13.33
C ALA A 71 24.45 -1.04 -14.15
#